data_AF-A0A849R7C1-F1
#
_entry.id   AF-A0A849R7C1-F1
#
_cell.length_a   1.000
_cell.length_b   1.000
_cell.length_c   1.000
_cell.angle_alpha   90.00
_cell.angle_beta   90.00
_cell.angle_gamma   90.00
#
_symmetry.space_group_name_H-M   'P 1'
#
loop_
_entity.id
_entity.type
_entity.pdbx_description
1 polymer ?
#
loop_
_entity_poly.entity_id
_entity_poly.type
_entity_poly.pdbx_seq_one_letter_code
_entity_poly.pdbx_strand_id
1 'polypeptide(L)' 'MAELIVKSKVREYAKSKGVSFSAEADDVLSDVVANILDRAGERAKANNRSTIKARDL' A
#
# COMPACT_ATOMS: atom_id res chain seq x y z
N MET A 1 -10.09 2.49 9.71
CA MET A 1 -9.37 2.09 8.48
C MET A 1 -8.19 1.24 8.91
N ALA A 2 -7.91 0.14 8.20
CA ALA A 2 -6.83 -0.76 8.60
C ALA A 2 -5.48 -0.12 8.29
N GLU A 3 -4.56 -0.15 9.26
CA GLU A 3 -3.17 0.27 9.04
C GLU A 3 -2.43 -0.84 8.27
N LEU A 4 -2.10 -0.57 7.01
CA LEU A 4 -1.48 -1.55 6.10
C LEU A 4 0.03 -1.36 5.95
N ILE A 5 0.59 -0.33 6.57
CA ILE A 5 1.99 0.05 6.45
C ILE A 5 2.70 0.00 7.80
N VAL A 6 4.00 -0.26 7.78
CA VAL A 6 4.86 -0.10 8.96
C VAL A 6 5.48 1.29 8.91
N LYS A 7 4.90 2.24 9.66
CA LYS A 7 5.29 3.67 9.65
C LYS A 7 6.80 3.89 9.84
N SER A 8 7.44 3.12 10.73
CA SER A 8 8.88 3.22 10.97
C SER A 8 9.71 2.92 9.72
N LYS A 9 9.32 1.90 8.94
CA LYS A 9 10.01 1.50 7.70
C LYS A 9 9.80 2.50 6.59
N VAL A 10 8.61 3.06 6.46
CA VAL A 10 8.32 4.14 5.50
C VAL A 10 9.18 5.36 5.82
N ARG A 11 9.26 5.76 7.10
CA ARG A 11 10.08 6.90 7.54
C ARG A 11 11.58 6.66 7.36
N GLU A 12 12.08 5.46 7.66
CA GLU A 12 13.46 5.07 7.36
C GLU A 12 13.77 5.18 5.87
N TYR A 13 12.86 4.70 5.01
CA TYR A 13 13.00 4.81 3.56
C TYR A 13 13.01 6.27 3.08
N ALA A 14 12.07 7.10 3.53
CA ALA A 14 12.02 8.53 3.21
C ALA A 14 13.31 9.26 3.62
N LYS A 15 13.80 9.01 4.84
CA LYS A 15 15.08 9.57 5.33
C LYS A 15 16.26 9.15 4.46
N SER A 16 16.29 7.90 3.99
CA SER A 16 17.34 7.43 3.06
C SER A 16 17.34 8.19 1.72
N LYS A 17 16.23 8.85 1.38
CA LYS A 17 16.08 9.73 0.20
C LYS A 17 16.24 11.21 0.53
N GLY A 18 16.66 11.56 1.75
CA GLY A 18 16.88 12.94 2.17
C GLY A 18 15.59 13.74 2.43
N VAL A 19 14.45 13.06 2.54
CA VAL A 19 13.15 13.71 2.79
C VAL A 19 12.53 13.22 4.11
N SER A 20 11.79 14.09 4.78
CA SER A 20 10.98 13.73 5.94
C SER A 20 9.61 13.22 5.49
N PHE A 21 9.00 12.37 6.32
CA PHE A 21 7.65 11.86 6.09
C PHE A 21 6.75 12.36 7.22
N SER A 22 5.67 13.07 6.87
CA SER A 22 4.75 13.66 7.85
C SER A 22 3.84 12.61 8.48
N ALA A 23 3.25 12.92 9.63
CA ALA A 23 2.27 12.03 10.26
C ALA A 23 0.98 11.91 9.43
N GLU A 24 0.53 13.00 8.82
CA GLU A 24 -0.64 13.01 7.92
C GLU A 24 -0.45 12.12 6.69
N ALA A 25 0.79 12.00 6.20
CA ALA A 25 1.11 11.13 5.08
C ALA A 25 1.03 9.64 5.44
N ASP A 26 1.11 9.26 6.71
CA ASP A 26 0.99 7.86 7.13
C ASP A 26 -0.40 7.31 6.80
N ASP A 27 -1.45 8.06 7.12
CA ASP A 27 -2.83 7.61 6.95
C ASP A 27 -3.20 7.58 5.45
N VAL A 28 -2.83 8.63 4.71
CA VAL A 28 -3.03 8.69 3.25
C VAL A 28 -2.30 7.55 2.53
N LEU A 29 -1.06 7.23 2.94
CA LEU A 29 -0.33 6.12 2.33
C LEU A 29 -1.01 4.78 2.61
N SER A 30 -1.57 4.58 3.80
CA SER A 30 -2.35 3.38 4.12
C SER A 30 -3.57 3.24 3.19
N ASP A 31 -4.27 4.34 2.93
CA ASP A 31 -5.42 4.36 2.01
C ASP A 31 -5.01 4.08 0.55
N VAL A 32 -3.85 4.60 0.12
CA VAL A 32 -3.28 4.30 -1.21
C VAL A 32 -2.98 2.81 -1.34
N VAL A 33 -2.37 2.20 -0.33
CA VAL A 33 -2.09 0.75 -0.33
C VAL A 33 -3.39 -0.05 -0.34
N ALA A 34 -4.40 0.35 0.42
CA ALA A 34 -5.71 -0.30 0.41
C ALA A 34 -6.33 -0.27 -1.00
N ASN A 35 -6.32 0.89 -1.67
CA ASN A 35 -6.85 1.04 -3.02
C ASN A 35 -6.13 0.13 -4.03
N ILE A 36 -4.80 0.04 -3.94
CA ILE A 36 -4.01 -0.89 -4.77
C ILE A 36 -4.47 -2.34 -4.55
N LEU A 37 -4.63 -2.75 -3.29
CA LEU A 37 -5.07 -4.11 -2.95
C LEU A 37 -6.50 -4.40 -3.42
N ASP A 38 -7.41 -3.43 -3.31
CA ASP A 38 -8.79 -3.58 -3.78
C ASP A 38 -8.83 -3.81 -5.29
N ARG A 39 -8.12 -2.98 -6.06
CA ARG A 39 -8.02 -3.12 -7.52
C ARG A 39 -7.33 -4.41 -7.92
N ALA A 40 -6.31 -4.84 -7.18
CA ALA A 40 -5.67 -6.13 -7.42
C ALA A 40 -6.61 -7.30 -7.12
N GLY A 41 -7.42 -7.19 -6.07
CA GLY A 41 -8.47 -8.15 -5.73
C GLY A 41 -9.54 -8.24 -6.83
N GLU A 42 -9.97 -7.11 -7.38
CA GLU A 42 -10.89 -7.05 -8.53
C GLU A 42 -10.33 -7.76 -9.76
N ARG A 43 -9.06 -7.49 -10.12
CA ARG A 43 -8.38 -8.17 -11.24
C ARG A 43 -8.25 -9.67 -11.01
N ALA A 44 -7.93 -10.09 -9.78
CA ALA A 44 -7.85 -11.51 -9.43
C ALA A 44 -9.21 -12.19 -9.61
N LYS A 45 -10.29 -11.58 -9.08
CA LYS A 45 -11.68 -12.06 -9.22
C LYS A 45 -12.13 -12.11 -10.68
N ALA A 46 -11.83 -11.08 -11.47
CA ALA A 46 -12.14 -11.03 -12.90
C ALA A 46 -11.47 -12.18 -13.69
N ASN A 47 -10.36 -12.70 -13.18
CA ASN A 47 -9.66 -13.86 -13.73
C ASN A 47 -10.03 -15.18 -13.02
N ASN A 48 -11.16 -15.25 -12.32
CA ASN A 48 -11.64 -16.42 -11.57
C ASN A 48 -10.62 -16.95 -10.54
N ARG A 49 -9.88 -16.04 -9.88
CA ARG A 49 -8.89 -16.38 -8.85
C ARG A 49 -9.23 -15.68 -7.53
N SER A 50 -9.00 -16.40 -6.42
CA SER A 50 -9.07 -15.86 -5.06
C SER A 50 -7.70 -15.39 -4.53
N THR A 51 -6.64 -15.58 -5.31
CA THR A 51 -5.27 -15.19 -4.94
C THR A 51 -4.80 -14.02 -5.81
N ILE A 52 -4.42 -12.92 -5.16
CA ILE A 52 -3.71 -11.79 -5.78
C ILE A 52 -2.31 -12.28 -6.17
N LYS A 53 -1.96 -12.11 -7.44
CA LYS A 53 -0.64 -12.40 -7.99
C LYS A 53 0.07 -11.09 -8.33
N ALA A 54 1.38 -11.15 -8.56
CA ALA A 54 2.18 -10.00 -8.95
C ALA A 54 1.62 -9.25 -10.18
N ARG A 55 0.97 -9.96 -11.12
CA ARG A 55 0.31 -9.36 -12.30
C ARG A 55 -0.98 -8.59 -12.00
N ASP A 56 -1.52 -8.71 -10.79
CA ASP A 56 -2.75 -8.03 -10.38
C ASP A 56 -2.45 -6.71 -9.65
N LEU A 57 -1.23 -6.56 -9.11
CA LEU A 57 -0.75 -5.36 -8.43
C LEU A 57 -0.40 -4.24 -9.43
#